data_AF-A0A4P9TCQ9-F1
#
_entry.id   AF-A0A4P9TCQ9-F1
#
_cell.length_a   1.000
_cell.length_b   1.000
_cell.length_c   1.000
_cell.angle_alpha   90.00
_cell.angle_beta   90.00
_cell.angle_gamma   90.00
#
_symmetry.space_group_name_H-M   'P 1'
#
loop_
_entity.id
_entity.type
_entity.pdbx_description
1 polymer ?
#
loop_
_entity_poly.entity_id
_entity_poly.type
_entity_poly.pdbx_seq_one_letter_code
_entity_poly.pdbx_strand_id
1 'polypeptide(L)'
;MKESDFRDVFVRIRSDLLIIDDSIMTDRHHASNGNYEDDDPQNQIGGIIPAFSLSGWLRHGMEKVVQERDGTACHPGESNANFRKDDVYSRDLDAGYHPKGDCLEDEDGNGCVILDLFGGFGNRPGKVMRRPIKFSPVRSSVDYTRGQAEGHYRRLNRNIVSRNRGDNREPLRNAEVDAVANLDGCWHLSFRETKPEFIALLAEAIDYLDAHQTDFMHQLGGARNFGGGIVDCELVNPLYNETELRRVFDRGKGETQKMEEKNEKWENNHLHEFEGALAERIKEGP
;
A
#
# COMPACT_ATOMS: atom_id res chain seq x y z
N MET A 1 10.11 -18.36 18.57
CA MET A 1 9.19 -17.33 18.03
C MET A 1 7.95 -18.07 17.54
N LYS A 2 6.74 -17.64 17.88
CA LYS A 2 5.53 -18.35 17.43
C LYS A 2 5.01 -17.68 16.17
N GLU A 3 4.55 -18.46 15.19
CA GLU A 3 3.89 -17.94 13.97
C GLU A 3 2.74 -16.95 14.26
N SER A 4 2.13 -17.05 15.45
CA SER A 4 1.11 -16.12 15.94
C SER A 4 1.59 -14.69 16.13
N ASP A 5 2.89 -14.48 16.34
CA ASP A 5 3.43 -13.19 16.77
C ASP A 5 3.46 -12.15 15.63
N PHE A 6 3.39 -12.60 14.37
CA PHE A 6 3.39 -11.73 13.16
C PHE A 6 2.14 -11.91 12.31
N ARG A 7 1.08 -12.50 12.89
CA ARG A 7 -0.17 -12.71 12.18
C ARG A 7 -0.79 -11.39 11.73
N ASP A 8 -0.77 -10.39 12.60
CA ASP A 8 -1.32 -9.07 12.35
C ASP A 8 -0.18 -8.06 12.29
N VAL A 9 -0.06 -7.38 11.15
CA VAL A 9 0.95 -6.34 10.92
C VAL A 9 0.30 -5.05 10.46
N PHE A 10 0.95 -3.95 10.79
CA PHE A 10 0.37 -2.62 10.65
C PHE A 10 1.31 -1.75 9.83
N VAL A 11 0.77 -1.13 8.80
CA VAL A 11 1.51 -0.17 7.98
C VAL A 11 0.98 1.22 8.30
N ARG A 12 1.85 2.14 8.71
CA ARG A 12 1.50 3.55 8.76
C ARG A 12 1.42 4.05 7.33
N ILE A 13 0.34 4.75 6.98
CA ILE A 13 0.16 5.37 5.68
C ILE A 13 -0.19 6.83 5.90
N ARG A 14 0.56 7.70 5.21
CA ARG A 14 0.29 9.11 5.08
C ARG A 14 0.09 9.45 3.61
N SER A 15 -1.05 10.02 3.25
CA SER A 15 -1.31 10.34 1.85
C SER A 15 -2.20 11.55 1.66
N ASP A 16 -1.90 12.33 0.64
CA ASP A 16 -2.75 13.40 0.15
C ASP A 16 -3.76 12.81 -0.86
N LEU A 17 -4.98 12.53 -0.39
CA LEU A 17 -6.05 12.02 -1.24
C LEU A 17 -6.65 13.16 -2.07
N LEU A 18 -6.40 13.13 -3.38
CA LEU A 18 -6.93 14.13 -4.31
C LEU A 18 -8.36 13.77 -4.77
N ILE A 19 -9.25 14.78 -4.86
CA ILE A 19 -10.50 14.63 -5.61
C ILE A 19 -10.14 14.52 -7.08
N ILE A 20 -10.41 13.35 -7.67
CA ILE A 20 -10.53 13.21 -9.12
C ILE A 20 -11.99 12.83 -9.35
N ASP A 21 -12.73 13.68 -10.08
CA ASP A 21 -14.14 13.58 -10.48
C ASP A 21 -14.91 12.33 -9.95
N ASP A 22 -15.89 12.60 -9.06
CA ASP A 22 -16.98 11.73 -8.58
C ASP A 22 -16.67 10.38 -7.89
N SER A 23 -15.42 10.08 -7.52
CA SER A 23 -15.06 8.71 -7.07
C SER A 23 -14.92 8.51 -5.55
N ILE A 24 -15.57 9.33 -4.73
CA ILE A 24 -15.48 9.27 -3.26
C ILE A 24 -16.76 8.67 -2.69
N MET A 25 -16.69 7.47 -2.13
CA MET A 25 -17.73 6.94 -1.22
C MET A 25 -17.59 7.65 0.14
N THR A 26 -17.92 8.93 0.19
CA THR A 26 -18.18 9.63 1.44
C THR A 26 -19.52 9.17 2.01
N ASP A 27 -19.73 9.30 3.32
CA ASP A 27 -21.06 9.15 3.93
C ASP A 27 -22.05 10.30 3.55
N ARG A 28 -21.80 11.02 2.44
CA ARG A 28 -22.64 12.14 1.99
C ARG A 28 -23.66 11.71 0.94
N HIS A 29 -24.87 12.21 1.13
CA HIS A 29 -25.73 12.64 0.03
C HIS A 29 -25.18 13.97 -0.52
N HIS A 30 -24.91 14.03 -1.83
CA HIS A 30 -24.40 15.23 -2.52
C HIS A 30 -25.32 16.44 -2.30
N ALA A 31 -24.89 17.40 -1.48
CA ALA A 31 -25.24 18.79 -1.72
C ALA A 31 -24.24 19.32 -2.77
N SER A 32 -24.78 19.88 -3.85
CA SER A 32 -24.11 20.40 -5.06
C SER A 32 -22.71 20.99 -4.88
N ASN A 33 -21.85 20.82 -5.91
CA ASN A 33 -20.49 21.37 -6.12
C ASN A 33 -20.26 22.88 -5.82
N GLY A 34 -21.27 23.63 -5.38
CA GLY A 34 -21.19 25.07 -5.10
C GLY A 34 -21.24 25.48 -3.62
N ASN A 35 -21.42 24.54 -2.68
CA ASN A 35 -21.66 24.86 -1.26
C ASN A 35 -20.58 24.31 -0.32
N TYR A 36 -19.30 24.52 -0.65
CA TYR A 36 -18.20 24.20 0.26
C TYR A 36 -17.88 25.42 1.13
N GLU A 37 -17.99 25.27 2.45
CA GLU A 37 -17.65 26.27 3.47
C GLU A 37 -16.73 25.61 4.51
N ASP A 38 -15.56 26.21 4.76
CA ASP A 38 -14.46 25.64 5.56
C ASP A 38 -14.87 25.29 7.01
N ASP A 39 -15.92 25.93 7.54
CA ASP A 39 -16.40 25.82 8.92
C ASP A 39 -17.68 24.99 9.07
N ASP A 40 -18.25 24.47 7.97
CA ASP A 40 -19.45 23.63 8.03
C ASP A 40 -19.12 22.26 8.67
N PRO A 41 -19.79 21.88 9.78
CA PRO A 41 -19.64 20.56 10.38
C PRO A 41 -19.97 19.40 9.42
N GLN A 42 -20.81 19.62 8.40
CA GLN A 42 -21.09 18.65 7.33
C GLN A 42 -19.93 18.54 6.33
N ASN A 43 -18.99 19.49 6.33
CA ASN A 43 -17.78 19.46 5.52
C ASN A 43 -16.67 18.55 6.06
N GLN A 44 -16.89 17.90 7.20
CA GLN A 44 -16.04 16.88 7.80
C GLN A 44 -16.13 15.55 7.03
N ILE A 45 -15.10 15.19 6.25
CA ILE A 45 -15.13 14.00 5.38
C ILE A 45 -14.61 12.76 6.13
N GLY A 46 -15.52 11.85 6.49
CA GLY A 46 -15.19 10.45 6.77
C GLY A 46 -15.36 9.59 5.51
N GLY A 47 -14.66 8.47 5.43
CA GLY A 47 -14.74 7.59 4.26
C GLY A 47 -13.96 6.30 4.38
N ILE A 48 -13.84 5.59 3.27
CA ILE A 48 -13.14 4.31 3.20
C ILE A 48 -12.22 4.29 1.98
N ILE A 49 -10.95 3.91 2.18
CA ILE A 49 -10.08 3.46 1.09
C ILE A 49 -10.32 1.95 0.90
N PRO A 50 -10.84 1.52 -0.25
CA PRO A 50 -11.14 0.11 -0.48
C PRO A 50 -9.87 -0.75 -0.44
N ALA A 51 -10.00 -1.96 0.12
CA ALA A 51 -8.92 -2.94 0.18
C ALA A 51 -8.36 -3.29 -1.21
N PHE A 52 -9.18 -3.21 -2.26
CA PHE A 52 -8.76 -3.47 -3.64
C PHE A 52 -7.73 -2.45 -4.14
N SER A 53 -7.94 -1.16 -3.90
CA SER A 53 -7.00 -0.09 -4.28
C SER A 53 -5.65 -0.25 -3.59
N LEU A 54 -5.68 -0.50 -2.28
CA LEU A 54 -4.49 -0.76 -1.47
C LEU A 54 -3.75 -2.03 -1.93
N SER A 55 -4.50 -3.03 -2.37
CA SER A 55 -3.93 -4.29 -2.83
C SER A 55 -3.12 -4.16 -4.10
N GLY A 56 -3.58 -3.39 -5.09
CA GLY A 56 -2.86 -3.22 -6.34
C GLY A 56 -1.52 -2.52 -6.10
N TRP A 57 -1.55 -1.49 -5.24
CA TRP A 57 -0.38 -0.73 -4.82
C TRP A 57 0.63 -1.59 -4.07
N LEU A 58 0.21 -2.34 -3.04
CA LEU A 58 1.11 -3.23 -2.30
C LEU A 58 1.67 -4.34 -3.20
N ARG A 59 0.83 -4.95 -4.05
CA ARG A 59 1.27 -5.98 -4.99
C ARG A 59 2.38 -5.46 -5.90
N HIS A 60 2.25 -4.23 -6.40
CA HIS A 60 3.27 -3.62 -7.23
C HIS A 60 4.63 -3.49 -6.50
N GLY A 61 4.64 -3.01 -5.24
CA GLY A 61 5.86 -2.95 -4.44
C GLY A 61 6.51 -4.32 -4.25
N MET A 62 5.70 -5.34 -3.92
CA MET A 62 6.19 -6.72 -3.76
C MET A 62 6.74 -7.30 -5.07
N GLU A 63 6.11 -7.03 -6.21
CA GLU A 63 6.62 -7.45 -7.52
C GLU A 63 7.97 -6.81 -7.82
N LYS A 64 8.15 -5.54 -7.48
CA LYS A 64 9.41 -4.82 -7.71
C LYS A 64 10.55 -5.40 -6.88
N VAL A 65 10.32 -5.67 -5.59
CA VAL A 65 11.30 -6.34 -4.74
C VAL A 65 11.73 -7.70 -5.31
N VAL A 66 10.78 -8.51 -5.78
CA VAL A 66 11.10 -9.81 -6.40
C VAL A 66 11.96 -9.62 -7.65
N GLN A 67 11.63 -8.65 -8.50
CA GLN A 67 12.36 -8.35 -9.74
C GLN A 67 13.76 -7.79 -9.47
N GLU A 68 13.94 -6.95 -8.44
CA GLU A 68 15.25 -6.41 -8.04
C GLU A 68 16.20 -7.48 -7.49
N ARG A 69 15.65 -8.62 -7.05
CA ARG A 69 16.39 -9.81 -6.62
C ARG A 69 16.56 -10.86 -7.73
N ASP A 70 16.47 -10.43 -8.99
CA ASP A 70 16.57 -11.28 -10.20
C ASP A 70 15.50 -12.39 -10.28
N GLY A 71 14.42 -12.28 -9.48
CA GLY A 71 13.28 -13.16 -9.53
C GLY A 71 12.28 -12.78 -10.62
N THR A 72 11.29 -13.64 -10.85
CA THR A 72 10.14 -13.33 -11.72
C THR A 72 8.84 -13.28 -10.92
N ALA A 73 8.00 -12.31 -11.22
CA ALA A 73 6.70 -12.15 -10.57
C ALA A 73 5.55 -12.71 -11.42
N CYS A 74 4.49 -13.20 -10.76
CA CYS A 74 3.31 -13.68 -11.46
C CYS A 74 2.57 -12.55 -12.17
N HIS A 75 2.34 -12.69 -13.46
CA HIS A 75 1.65 -11.68 -14.26
C HIS A 75 0.18 -11.45 -13.76
N PRO A 76 -0.29 -10.20 -13.60
CA PRO A 76 -1.66 -9.92 -13.13
C PRO A 76 -2.77 -10.41 -14.08
N GLY A 77 -2.55 -10.22 -15.38
CA GLY A 77 -3.49 -10.60 -16.44
C GLY A 77 -3.28 -12.04 -16.94
N GLU A 78 -4.36 -12.69 -17.35
CA GLU A 78 -4.28 -13.98 -18.03
C GLU A 78 -3.83 -13.83 -19.49
N SER A 79 -3.11 -14.83 -20.00
CA SER A 79 -2.58 -14.83 -21.37
C SER A 79 -3.67 -14.81 -22.46
N ASN A 80 -4.90 -15.20 -22.11
CA ASN A 80 -6.07 -15.28 -22.97
C ASN A 80 -7.11 -14.16 -22.71
N ALA A 81 -6.79 -13.17 -21.88
CA ALA A 81 -7.76 -12.14 -21.52
C ALA A 81 -8.16 -11.30 -22.76
N ASN A 82 -9.46 -11.06 -22.95
CA ASN A 82 -10.03 -10.32 -24.09
C ASN A 82 -9.52 -8.87 -24.26
N PHE A 83 -8.76 -8.35 -23.30
CA PHE A 83 -8.15 -7.02 -23.28
C PHE A 83 -6.61 -7.07 -23.46
N ARG A 84 -6.05 -8.22 -23.85
CA ARG A 84 -4.64 -8.39 -24.19
C ARG A 84 -4.31 -7.48 -25.37
N LYS A 85 -3.56 -6.41 -25.10
CA LYS A 85 -2.76 -5.73 -26.13
C LYS A 85 -1.46 -6.50 -26.21
N ASP A 86 -1.18 -7.13 -27.35
CA ASP A 86 -0.04 -8.05 -27.50
C ASP A 86 1.32 -7.42 -27.14
N ASP A 87 1.49 -6.13 -27.44
CA ASP A 87 2.70 -5.38 -27.09
C ASP A 87 2.83 -5.14 -25.57
N VAL A 88 1.73 -5.07 -24.83
CA VAL A 88 1.75 -4.85 -23.37
C VAL A 88 2.13 -6.14 -22.66
N TYR A 89 1.49 -7.25 -23.03
CA TYR A 89 1.75 -8.54 -22.39
C TYR A 89 3.19 -9.00 -22.60
N SER A 90 3.70 -8.92 -23.83
CA SER A 90 5.08 -9.34 -24.15
C SER A 90 6.11 -8.45 -23.43
N ARG A 91 5.88 -7.13 -23.40
CA ARG A 91 6.72 -6.19 -22.65
C ARG A 91 6.72 -6.49 -21.16
N ASP A 92 5.58 -6.84 -20.60
CA ASP A 92 5.50 -7.17 -19.18
C ASP A 92 6.30 -8.47 -18.89
N LEU A 93 6.25 -9.48 -19.77
CA LEU A 93 7.13 -10.66 -19.64
C LEU A 93 8.62 -10.27 -19.67
N ASP A 94 9.03 -9.43 -20.62
CA ASP A 94 10.40 -8.91 -20.71
C ASP A 94 10.81 -8.05 -19.50
N ALA A 95 9.84 -7.53 -18.74
CA ALA A 95 10.03 -6.71 -17.54
C ALA A 95 10.12 -7.52 -16.24
N GLY A 96 10.31 -8.84 -16.33
CA GLY A 96 10.49 -9.72 -15.16
C GLY A 96 9.19 -10.33 -14.63
N TYR A 97 8.18 -10.47 -15.49
CA TYR A 97 7.00 -11.27 -15.18
C TYR A 97 7.06 -12.64 -15.87
N HIS A 98 6.59 -13.70 -15.20
CA HIS A 98 6.32 -14.98 -15.86
C HIS A 98 4.83 -15.11 -16.21
N PRO A 99 4.48 -15.94 -17.21
CA PRO A 99 3.09 -16.17 -17.57
C PRO A 99 2.25 -16.66 -16.39
N LYS A 100 1.05 -16.09 -16.25
CA LYS A 100 0.14 -16.43 -15.17
C LYS A 100 -0.27 -17.90 -15.28
N GLY A 101 0.07 -18.68 -14.25
CA GLY A 101 -0.23 -20.11 -14.17
C GLY A 101 0.99 -21.00 -14.26
N ASP A 102 2.13 -20.52 -14.76
CA ASP A 102 3.36 -21.30 -14.86
C ASP A 102 3.89 -21.70 -13.47
N CYS A 103 3.59 -20.89 -12.45
CA CYS A 103 3.90 -21.16 -11.04
C CYS A 103 2.92 -22.13 -10.34
N LEU A 104 2.07 -22.86 -11.07
CA LEU A 104 1.13 -23.80 -10.44
C LEU A 104 1.70 -25.20 -10.24
N GLU A 105 2.77 -25.59 -10.94
CA GLU A 105 3.28 -26.96 -10.98
C GLU A 105 4.21 -27.33 -9.81
N ASP A 106 4.43 -26.41 -8.87
CA ASP A 106 5.25 -26.61 -7.66
C ASP A 106 4.76 -27.80 -6.81
N GLU A 107 5.69 -28.68 -6.39
CA GLU A 107 5.45 -29.91 -5.62
C GLU A 107 4.77 -29.62 -4.27
N ASP A 108 5.07 -28.46 -3.68
CA ASP A 108 4.49 -27.99 -2.42
C ASP A 108 3.17 -27.22 -2.61
N GLY A 109 2.72 -27.03 -3.85
CA GLY A 109 1.46 -26.36 -4.18
C GLY A 109 1.39 -24.88 -3.84
N ASN A 110 2.53 -24.25 -3.49
CA ASN A 110 2.61 -22.83 -3.12
C ASN A 110 2.84 -21.95 -4.37
N GLY A 111 3.71 -22.38 -5.29
CA GLY A 111 4.08 -21.58 -6.47
C GLY A 111 4.88 -20.33 -6.09
N CYS A 112 5.17 -19.44 -7.04
CA CYS A 112 5.86 -18.18 -6.73
C CYS A 112 5.26 -17.40 -5.54
N VAL A 113 6.11 -16.68 -4.80
CA VAL A 113 5.72 -15.95 -3.57
C VAL A 113 4.57 -14.96 -3.76
N ILE A 114 4.45 -14.35 -4.95
CA ILE A 114 3.35 -13.42 -5.27
C ILE A 114 2.01 -14.14 -5.37
N LEU A 115 1.97 -15.32 -6.01
CA LEU A 115 0.75 -16.13 -6.07
C LEU A 115 0.39 -16.65 -4.68
N ASP A 116 1.36 -17.08 -3.88
CA ASP A 116 1.11 -17.60 -2.54
C ASP A 116 0.48 -16.54 -1.62
N LEU A 117 0.97 -15.31 -1.69
CA LEU A 117 0.43 -14.18 -0.93
C LEU A 117 -0.96 -13.72 -1.41
N PHE A 118 -1.11 -13.44 -2.71
CA PHE A 118 -2.32 -12.79 -3.23
C PHE A 118 -3.40 -13.76 -3.70
N GLY A 119 -3.01 -14.97 -4.10
CA GLY A 119 -3.89 -15.99 -4.66
C GLY A 119 -4.70 -15.49 -5.86
N GLY A 120 -5.92 -16.01 -5.99
CA GLY A 120 -6.89 -15.53 -6.99
C GLY A 120 -6.77 -16.21 -8.36
N PHE A 121 -6.02 -17.31 -8.44
CA PHE A 121 -5.94 -18.17 -9.62
C PHE A 121 -5.84 -19.64 -9.19
N GLY A 122 -6.31 -20.58 -10.04
CA GLY A 122 -6.23 -22.02 -9.76
C GLY A 122 -6.95 -22.49 -8.48
N ASN A 123 -7.98 -21.76 -8.03
CA ASN A 123 -8.66 -21.98 -6.74
C ASN A 123 -7.73 -21.89 -5.50
N ARG A 124 -6.58 -21.20 -5.62
CA ARG A 124 -5.66 -20.93 -4.52
C ARG A 124 -6.06 -19.62 -3.81
N PRO A 125 -6.48 -19.66 -2.54
CA PRO A 125 -6.75 -18.45 -1.77
C PRO A 125 -5.45 -17.77 -1.36
N GLY A 126 -5.39 -16.44 -1.45
CA GLY A 126 -4.22 -15.70 -0.97
C GLY A 126 -4.05 -15.80 0.55
N LYS A 127 -2.79 -15.80 1.00
CA LYS A 127 -2.41 -15.86 2.41
C LYS A 127 -2.40 -14.50 3.11
N VAL A 128 -2.42 -13.37 2.40
CA VAL A 128 -2.56 -12.02 3.01
C VAL A 128 -3.96 -11.42 2.86
N MET A 129 -4.55 -11.06 4.00
CA MET A 129 -5.80 -10.33 4.09
C MET A 129 -5.53 -8.83 4.24
N ARG A 130 -6.03 -8.05 3.28
CA ARG A 130 -5.93 -6.59 3.28
C ARG A 130 -7.24 -5.99 3.79
N ARG A 131 -7.23 -5.32 4.94
CA ARG A 131 -8.43 -4.60 5.41
C ARG A 131 -8.56 -3.25 4.73
N PRO A 132 -9.77 -2.74 4.47
CA PRO A 132 -9.95 -1.37 4.02
C PRO A 132 -9.57 -0.40 5.14
N ILE A 133 -9.10 0.80 4.78
CA ILE A 133 -8.81 1.85 5.75
C ILE A 133 -10.07 2.70 5.90
N LYS A 134 -10.65 2.74 7.09
CA LYS A 134 -11.71 3.70 7.42
C LYS A 134 -11.06 4.96 7.97
N PHE A 135 -11.50 6.12 7.52
CA PHE A 135 -10.97 7.38 8.02
C PHE A 135 -12.04 8.31 8.55
N SER A 136 -11.65 9.10 9.55
CA SER A 136 -12.50 10.07 10.24
C SER A 136 -11.75 11.39 10.41
N PRO A 137 -12.43 12.53 10.28
CA PRO A 137 -11.88 13.84 10.62
C PRO A 137 -11.83 14.08 12.14
N VAL A 138 -12.53 13.25 12.92
CA VAL A 138 -12.58 13.34 14.38
C VAL A 138 -11.58 12.36 15.00
N ARG A 139 -10.44 12.88 15.48
CA ARG A 139 -9.35 12.10 16.12
C ARG A 139 -9.81 11.10 17.17
N SER A 140 -10.71 11.53 18.06
CA SER A 140 -11.17 10.69 19.17
C SER A 140 -11.97 9.47 18.70
N SER A 141 -12.38 9.44 17.44
CA SER A 141 -13.11 8.33 16.82
C SER A 141 -12.19 7.38 16.02
N VAL A 142 -10.89 7.67 15.93
CA VAL A 142 -9.93 6.86 15.17
C VAL A 142 -9.36 5.74 16.05
N ASP A 143 -9.55 4.50 15.61
CA ASP A 143 -8.96 3.31 16.24
C ASP A 143 -7.89 2.69 15.33
N TYR A 144 -6.63 3.06 15.56
CA TYR A 144 -5.49 2.55 14.80
C TYR A 144 -5.32 1.03 14.91
N THR A 145 -5.74 0.41 16.03
CA THR A 145 -5.67 -1.06 16.20
C THR A 145 -6.62 -1.82 15.27
N ARG A 146 -7.55 -1.10 14.64
CA ARG A 146 -8.51 -1.62 13.67
C ARG A 146 -8.24 -1.16 12.23
N GLY A 147 -7.05 -0.61 11.96
CA GLY A 147 -6.69 -0.13 10.63
C GLY A 147 -7.47 1.11 10.21
N GLN A 148 -7.60 2.08 11.13
CA GLN A 148 -8.25 3.36 10.85
C GLN A 148 -7.25 4.50 10.71
N ALA A 149 -7.72 5.59 10.12
CA ALA A 149 -6.93 6.78 9.89
C ALA A 149 -7.66 8.06 10.26
N GLU A 150 -6.87 9.08 10.57
CA GLU A 150 -7.32 10.45 10.59
C GLU A 150 -7.32 11.01 9.17
N GLY A 151 -8.36 11.76 8.79
CA GLY A 151 -8.43 12.43 7.48
C GLY A 151 -8.80 13.91 7.60
N HIS A 152 -7.93 14.80 7.12
CA HIS A 152 -8.17 16.25 7.14
C HIS A 152 -8.32 16.84 5.76
N TYR A 153 -9.43 17.53 5.50
CA TYR A 153 -9.58 18.26 4.26
C TYR A 153 -8.59 19.44 4.21
N ARG A 154 -7.97 19.65 3.04
CA ARG A 154 -7.20 20.86 2.74
C ARG A 154 -7.23 21.16 1.24
N ARG A 155 -7.46 22.41 0.86
CA ARG A 155 -7.24 22.85 -0.53
C ARG A 155 -5.75 22.96 -0.85
N LEU A 156 -5.30 22.30 -1.92
CA LEU A 156 -3.92 22.34 -2.42
C LEU A 156 -3.81 23.29 -3.62
N ASN A 157 -2.72 24.05 -3.67
CA ASN A 157 -2.38 24.85 -4.85
C ASN A 157 -1.31 24.11 -5.65
N ARG A 158 -1.61 23.79 -6.92
CA ARG A 158 -0.68 23.08 -7.80
C ARG A 158 -0.38 23.89 -9.05
N ASN A 159 0.89 24.18 -9.25
CA ASN A 159 1.39 24.71 -10.51
C ASN A 159 1.52 23.58 -11.53
N ILE A 160 0.69 23.61 -12.57
CA ILE A 160 0.84 22.76 -13.75
C ILE A 160 2.00 23.34 -14.55
N VAL A 161 3.12 22.62 -14.59
CA VAL A 161 4.32 23.01 -15.31
C VAL A 161 4.43 22.27 -16.64
N SER A 162 5.13 22.86 -17.61
CA SER A 162 5.42 22.17 -18.86
C SER A 162 6.23 20.88 -18.60
N ARG A 163 5.87 19.79 -19.30
CA ARG A 163 6.61 18.52 -19.27
C ARG A 163 7.82 18.51 -20.21
N ASN A 164 7.98 19.53 -21.06
CA ASN A 164 9.11 19.61 -21.98
C ASN A 164 10.38 20.03 -21.24
N ARG A 165 11.49 19.35 -21.56
CA ARG A 165 12.79 19.58 -20.91
C ARG A 165 13.37 20.98 -21.16
N GLY A 166 13.02 21.62 -22.28
CA GLY A 166 13.50 22.96 -22.65
C GLY A 166 12.74 24.12 -22.02
N ASP A 167 11.59 23.87 -21.41
CA ASP A 167 10.69 24.91 -20.87
C ASP A 167 10.98 25.22 -19.39
N ASN A 168 12.10 24.72 -18.85
CA ASN A 168 12.57 24.94 -17.46
C ASN A 168 11.50 24.74 -16.35
N ARG A 169 10.48 23.91 -16.60
CA ARG A 169 9.32 23.73 -15.71
C ARG A 169 8.60 25.05 -15.39
N GLU A 170 8.55 26.01 -16.31
CA GLU A 170 7.74 27.22 -16.10
C GLU A 170 6.25 26.85 -15.87
N PRO A 171 5.57 27.48 -14.89
CA PRO A 171 4.16 27.24 -14.63
C PRO A 171 3.27 27.69 -15.81
N LEU A 172 2.59 26.73 -16.44
CA LEU A 172 1.60 26.98 -17.49
C LEU A 172 0.26 27.43 -16.92
N ARG A 173 -0.10 26.91 -15.73
CA ARG A 173 -1.35 27.23 -15.03
C ARG A 173 -1.19 26.97 -13.54
N ASN A 174 -1.76 27.84 -12.71
CA ASN A 174 -2.00 27.51 -11.31
C ASN A 174 -3.42 26.95 -11.18
N ALA A 175 -3.54 25.74 -10.64
CA ALA A 175 -4.81 25.08 -10.40
C ALA A 175 -4.96 24.84 -8.89
N GLU A 176 -6.05 25.33 -8.32
CA GLU A 176 -6.48 24.95 -6.98
C GLU A 176 -7.18 23.59 -7.11
N VAL A 177 -6.67 22.58 -6.41
CA VAL A 177 -7.27 21.24 -6.35
C VAL A 177 -7.57 20.94 -4.91
N ASP A 178 -8.80 20.54 -4.63
CA ASP A 178 -9.19 20.16 -3.28
C ASP A 178 -8.61 18.79 -2.93
N ALA A 179 -7.84 18.70 -1.83
CA ALA A 179 -7.46 17.42 -1.23
C ALA A 179 -8.48 17.08 -0.14
N VAL A 180 -9.09 15.91 -0.26
CA VAL A 180 -10.15 15.43 0.64
C VAL A 180 -9.61 15.11 2.02
N ALA A 181 -8.42 14.54 2.07
CA ALA A 181 -7.81 14.12 3.30
C ALA A 181 -6.29 14.09 3.13
N ASN A 182 -5.58 14.84 3.96
CA ASN A 182 -4.28 14.41 4.46
C ASN A 182 -4.59 13.22 5.39
N LEU A 183 -4.52 12.02 4.82
CA LEU A 183 -4.69 10.79 5.57
C LEU A 183 -3.43 10.59 6.41
N ASP A 184 -3.58 10.32 7.71
CA ASP A 184 -2.50 9.83 8.58
C ASP A 184 -3.10 8.71 9.42
N GLY A 185 -2.67 7.48 9.16
CA GLY A 185 -3.25 6.37 9.89
C GLY A 185 -2.66 5.03 9.62
N CYS A 186 -3.40 4.02 10.06
CA CYS A 186 -2.95 2.66 10.14
C CYS A 186 -3.67 1.80 9.11
N TRP A 187 -2.93 1.05 8.33
CA TRP A 187 -3.45 0.00 7.49
C TRP A 187 -3.17 -1.36 8.13
N HIS A 188 -4.24 -2.12 8.36
CA HIS A 188 -4.15 -3.43 9.01
C HIS A 188 -4.13 -4.56 7.99
N LEU A 189 -3.03 -5.32 8.02
CA LEU A 189 -2.82 -6.54 7.26
C LEU A 189 -2.85 -7.75 8.19
N SER A 190 -3.50 -8.83 7.77
CA SER A 190 -3.50 -10.09 8.53
C SER A 190 -3.06 -11.25 7.64
N PHE A 191 -2.09 -12.03 8.07
CA PHE A 191 -1.70 -13.28 7.43
C PHE A 191 -2.62 -14.42 7.89
N ARG A 192 -3.07 -15.25 6.95
CA ARG A 192 -3.75 -16.52 7.25
C ARG A 192 -2.76 -17.59 7.69
N GLU A 193 -1.59 -17.55 7.09
CA GLU A 193 -0.42 -18.35 7.39
C GLU A 193 0.78 -17.40 7.40
N THR A 194 1.49 -17.36 8.51
CA THR A 194 2.64 -16.47 8.69
C THR A 194 3.90 -17.23 8.30
N LYS A 195 4.66 -16.70 7.35
CA LYS A 195 5.98 -17.22 6.99
C LYS A 195 7.02 -16.09 6.99
N PRO A 196 8.29 -16.35 7.35
CA PRO A 196 9.38 -15.37 7.32
C PRO A 196 9.47 -14.57 6.02
N GLU A 197 9.45 -15.25 4.88
CA GLU A 197 9.57 -14.65 3.55
C GLU A 197 8.43 -13.69 3.21
N PHE A 198 7.23 -13.92 3.78
CA PHE A 198 6.09 -13.02 3.59
C PHE A 198 6.27 -11.71 4.34
N ILE A 199 6.83 -11.77 5.55
CA ILE A 199 7.09 -10.58 6.35
C ILE A 199 8.24 -9.78 5.76
N ALA A 200 9.33 -10.44 5.34
CA ALA A 200 10.42 -9.76 4.64
C ALA A 200 9.96 -9.10 3.35
N LEU A 201 9.19 -9.81 2.52
CA LEU A 201 8.67 -9.24 1.27
C LEU A 201 7.75 -8.05 1.54
N LEU A 202 6.95 -8.09 2.60
CA LEU A 202 6.16 -6.93 3.01
C LEU A 202 7.04 -5.76 3.46
N ALA A 203 8.04 -6.00 4.32
CA ALA A 203 8.93 -4.95 4.81
C ALA A 203 9.66 -4.25 3.65
N GLU A 204 10.33 -5.02 2.80
CA GLU A 204 11.05 -4.49 1.63
C GLU A 204 10.10 -3.80 0.64
N ALA A 205 8.88 -4.32 0.46
CA ALA A 205 7.92 -3.68 -0.44
C ALA A 205 7.44 -2.33 0.11
N ILE A 206 7.25 -2.20 1.43
CA ILE A 206 6.88 -0.91 2.03
C ILE A 206 8.04 0.08 1.91
N ASP A 207 9.28 -0.35 2.17
CA ASP A 207 10.47 0.51 1.99
C ASP A 207 10.64 0.95 0.54
N TYR A 208 10.44 0.03 -0.42
CA TYR A 208 10.44 0.35 -1.84
C TYR A 208 9.36 1.39 -2.18
N LEU A 209 8.12 1.17 -1.72
CA LEU A 209 7.00 2.06 -2.03
C LEU A 209 7.19 3.46 -1.42
N ASP A 210 7.77 3.56 -0.22
CA ASP A 210 8.09 4.84 0.41
C ASP A 210 9.23 5.58 -0.33
N ALA A 211 10.29 4.86 -0.71
CA ALA A 211 11.38 5.41 -1.51
C ALA A 211 10.91 5.91 -2.89
N HIS A 212 9.85 5.31 -3.43
CA HIS A 212 9.24 5.65 -4.73
C HIS A 212 7.88 6.35 -4.58
N GLN A 213 7.63 7.02 -3.43
CA GLN A 213 6.35 7.66 -3.11
C GLN A 213 5.89 8.74 -4.11
N THR A 214 6.80 9.24 -4.95
CA THR A 214 6.52 10.22 -6.01
C THR A 214 6.50 9.63 -7.41
N ASP A 215 6.58 8.31 -7.58
CA ASP A 215 6.67 7.70 -8.90
C ASP A 215 5.26 7.43 -9.45
N PHE A 216 4.77 8.46 -10.14
CA PHE A 216 3.37 8.72 -10.52
C PHE A 216 2.67 7.73 -11.50
N MET A 217 3.13 6.48 -11.72
CA MET A 217 2.39 5.50 -12.55
C MET A 217 1.44 4.59 -11.76
N HIS A 218 1.69 4.35 -10.47
CA HIS A 218 0.93 3.41 -9.64
C HIS A 218 0.44 4.04 -8.33
N GLN A 219 -0.08 5.27 -8.42
CA GLN A 219 -0.74 5.93 -7.29
C GLN A 219 -1.78 5.02 -6.65
N LEU A 220 -1.88 5.08 -5.32
CA LEU A 220 -2.90 4.38 -4.56
C LEU A 220 -4.27 4.67 -5.19
N GLY A 221 -4.89 3.61 -5.76
CA GLY A 221 -6.21 3.70 -6.39
C GLY A 221 -6.29 3.80 -7.91
N GLY A 222 -5.15 3.67 -8.61
CA GLY A 222 -5.07 3.66 -10.08
C GLY A 222 -6.10 2.75 -10.77
N ALA A 223 -7.08 3.41 -11.40
CA ALA A 223 -8.14 3.01 -12.35
C ALA A 223 -9.57 3.29 -11.87
N ARG A 224 -9.90 3.24 -10.56
CA ARG A 224 -11.30 3.44 -10.11
C ARG A 224 -11.55 4.05 -8.72
N ASN A 225 -10.56 4.31 -7.86
CA ASN A 225 -10.85 4.90 -6.54
C ASN A 225 -9.63 5.61 -5.94
N PHE A 226 -9.66 6.95 -5.92
CA PHE A 226 -8.61 7.89 -5.46
C PHE A 226 -7.30 7.82 -6.25
N GLY A 227 -6.69 8.98 -6.49
CA GLY A 227 -5.28 9.05 -6.89
C GLY A 227 -4.50 9.59 -5.70
N GLY A 228 -3.91 8.72 -4.89
CA GLY A 228 -2.99 9.15 -3.84
C GLY A 228 -1.79 9.83 -4.49
N GLY A 229 -1.66 11.15 -4.28
CA GLY A 229 -0.62 11.98 -4.89
C GLY A 229 0.78 11.49 -4.53
N ILE A 230 1.02 11.50 -3.23
CA ILE A 230 2.22 11.06 -2.52
C ILE A 230 1.71 10.12 -1.43
N VAL A 231 2.38 8.98 -1.25
CA VAL A 231 2.06 8.00 -0.21
C VAL A 231 3.34 7.72 0.56
N ASP A 232 3.48 8.35 1.71
CA ASP A 232 4.51 8.01 2.69
C ASP A 232 4.02 6.81 3.50
N CYS A 233 4.85 5.78 3.62
CA CYS A 233 4.48 4.56 4.30
C CYS A 233 5.62 3.92 5.07
N GLU A 234 5.28 3.31 6.20
CA GLU A 234 6.24 2.67 7.09
C GLU A 234 5.62 1.42 7.69
N LEU A 235 6.37 0.31 7.71
CA LEU A 235 5.95 -0.87 8.46
C LEU A 235 6.12 -0.58 9.95
N VAL A 236 5.02 -0.49 10.69
CA VAL A 236 5.09 -0.39 12.15
C VAL A 236 5.69 -1.68 12.68
N ASN A 237 6.73 -1.56 13.52
CA ASN A 237 7.47 -2.71 14.05
C ASN A 237 6.51 -3.82 14.53
N PRO A 238 6.53 -5.00 13.89
CA PRO A 238 5.61 -6.08 14.22
C PRO A 238 5.70 -6.59 15.67
N LEU A 239 6.78 -6.28 16.39
CA LEU A 239 6.96 -6.64 17.80
C LEU A 239 6.21 -5.71 18.77
N TYR A 240 5.61 -4.62 18.28
CA TYR A 240 4.86 -3.69 19.10
C TYR A 240 3.52 -4.28 19.57
N ASN A 241 3.22 -4.09 20.85
CA ASN A 241 1.89 -4.40 21.39
C ASN A 241 0.89 -3.25 21.07
N GLU A 242 -0.40 -3.45 21.38
CA GLU A 242 -1.43 -2.45 21.09
C GLU A 242 -1.17 -1.06 21.71
N THR A 243 -0.52 -0.99 22.88
CA THR A 243 -0.21 0.29 23.54
C THR A 243 0.92 1.01 22.81
N GLU A 244 1.94 0.27 22.39
CA GLU A 244 3.06 0.79 21.59
C GLU A 244 2.57 1.20 20.19
N LEU A 245 1.70 0.41 19.55
CA LEU A 245 1.06 0.76 18.29
C LEU A 245 0.30 2.08 18.38
N ARG A 246 -0.55 2.27 19.40
CA ARG A 246 -1.26 3.55 19.61
C ARG A 246 -0.31 4.72 19.83
N ARG A 247 0.86 4.47 20.44
CA ARG A 247 1.87 5.49 20.72
C ARG A 247 2.54 6.01 19.45
N VAL A 248 2.73 5.17 18.43
CA VAL A 248 3.26 5.58 17.11
C VAL A 248 2.44 6.71 16.49
N PHE A 249 1.13 6.72 16.72
CA PHE A 249 0.21 7.74 16.19
C PHE A 249 -0.06 8.90 17.16
N ASP A 250 0.54 8.89 18.36
CA ASP A 250 0.41 9.97 19.35
C ASP A 250 1.54 10.99 19.17
N ARG A 251 1.24 12.09 18.47
CA ARG A 251 2.21 13.16 18.14
C ARG A 251 2.87 13.80 19.37
N GLY A 252 2.29 13.66 20.57
CA GLY A 252 2.86 14.18 21.81
C GLY A 252 3.85 13.24 22.49
N LYS A 253 4.08 12.04 21.93
CA LYS A 253 4.88 10.99 22.56
C LYS A 253 5.96 10.50 21.60
N GLY A 254 7.21 10.52 22.04
CA GLY A 254 8.31 9.83 21.37
C GLY A 254 8.36 8.34 21.72
N GLU A 255 9.27 7.58 21.13
CA GLU A 255 9.47 6.17 21.48
C GLU A 255 9.89 5.99 22.95
N THR A 256 9.71 4.78 23.46
CA THR A 256 10.21 4.41 24.80
C THR A 256 11.42 3.52 24.65
N GLN A 257 12.26 3.42 25.68
CA GLN A 257 13.40 2.50 25.69
C GLN A 257 13.02 1.05 25.31
N LYS A 258 11.85 0.56 25.74
CA LYS A 258 11.37 -0.78 25.35
C LYS A 258 11.01 -0.91 23.88
N MET A 259 10.57 0.19 23.26
CA MET A 259 10.30 0.24 21.82
C MET A 259 11.61 0.27 21.04
N GLU A 260 12.59 1.06 21.49
CA GLU A 260 13.94 1.09 20.92
C GLU A 260 14.60 -0.31 20.97
N GLU A 261 14.53 -1.00 22.11
CA GLU A 261 15.02 -2.39 22.25
C GLU A 261 14.32 -3.36 21.27
N LYS A 262 13.04 -3.13 20.96
CA LYS A 262 12.29 -3.92 19.97
C LYS A 262 12.66 -3.55 18.54
N ASN A 263 12.96 -2.28 18.25
CA ASN A 263 13.47 -1.85 16.96
C ASN A 263 14.82 -2.50 16.69
N GLU A 264 15.74 -2.42 17.64
CA GLU A 264 17.05 -3.10 17.54
C GLU A 264 16.89 -4.62 17.39
N LYS A 265 15.95 -5.24 18.12
CA LYS A 265 15.70 -6.67 18.01
C LYS A 265 15.11 -7.04 16.65
N TRP A 266 14.20 -6.23 16.13
CA TRP A 266 13.58 -6.43 14.81
C TRP A 266 14.66 -6.36 13.73
N GLU A 267 15.42 -5.28 13.68
CA GLU A 267 16.46 -5.04 12.67
C GLU A 267 17.59 -6.07 12.75
N ASN A 268 18.15 -6.32 13.93
CA ASN A 268 19.36 -7.12 14.06
C ASN A 268 19.13 -8.64 14.11
N ASN A 269 17.94 -9.10 14.53
CA ASN A 269 17.70 -10.53 14.71
C ASN A 269 16.65 -11.10 13.75
N HIS A 270 15.54 -10.40 13.55
CA HIS A 270 14.39 -10.97 12.85
C HIS A 270 14.41 -10.65 11.35
N LEU A 271 14.61 -9.38 10.99
CA LEU A 271 14.54 -8.95 9.60
C LEU A 271 15.57 -9.70 8.74
N HIS A 272 16.81 -9.81 9.19
CA HIS A 272 17.86 -10.49 8.45
C HIS A 272 17.58 -11.99 8.21
N GLU A 273 17.02 -12.69 9.21
CA GLU A 273 16.61 -14.09 9.06
C GLU A 273 15.49 -14.22 8.02
N PHE A 274 14.54 -13.29 8.03
CA PHE A 274 13.39 -13.28 7.13
C PHE A 274 13.79 -12.93 5.69
N GLU A 275 14.72 -12.00 5.51
CA GLU A 275 15.32 -11.66 4.21
C GLU A 275 16.06 -12.85 3.60
N GLY A 276 16.72 -13.67 4.43
CA GLY A 276 17.35 -14.91 4.01
C GLY A 276 16.32 -15.93 3.48
N ALA A 277 15.21 -16.11 4.19
CA ALA A 277 14.12 -16.96 3.74
C ALA A 277 13.47 -16.44 2.44
N LEU A 278 13.32 -15.13 2.30
CA LEU A 278 12.83 -14.53 1.06
C LEU A 278 13.78 -14.76 -0.12
N ALA A 279 15.09 -14.59 0.10
CA ALA A 279 16.09 -14.80 -0.94
C ALA A 279 16.07 -16.24 -1.46
N GLU A 280 16.01 -17.22 -0.56
CA GLU A 280 15.88 -18.63 -0.96
C GLU A 280 14.57 -18.87 -1.71
N ARG A 281 13.44 -18.33 -1.21
CA ARG A 281 12.14 -18.49 -1.88
C ARG A 281 12.10 -17.88 -3.29
N ILE A 282 12.77 -16.75 -3.51
CA ILE A 282 12.86 -16.15 -4.84
C ILE A 282 13.74 -16.99 -5.78
N LYS A 283 14.82 -17.55 -5.25
CA LYS A 283 15.80 -18.35 -6.01
C LYS A 283 15.25 -19.73 -6.41
N GLU A 284 14.35 -20.31 -5.62
CA GLU A 284 13.59 -21.51 -6.00
C GLU A 284 12.81 -21.32 -7.31
N GLY A 285 12.43 -20.07 -7.60
CA GLY A 285 11.73 -19.71 -8.83
C GLY A 285 10.22 -19.89 -8.73
N PRO A 286 9.52 -19.75 -9.87
CA PRO A 286 8.07 -19.81 -9.94
C PRO A 286 7.46 -21.18 -9.71
#